data_AF-A0A7W0XP88-F1
#
_entry.id   AF-A0A7W0XP88-F1
#
_cell.length_a   1.000
_cell.length_b   1.000
_cell.length_c   1.000
_cell.angle_alpha   90.00
_cell.angle_beta   90.00
_cell.angle_gamma   90.00
#
_symmetry.space_group_name_H-M   'P 1'
#
loop_
_entity.id
_entity.type
_entity.pdbx_description
1 polymer ?
#
loop_
_entity_poly.entity_id
_entity_poly.type
_entity_poly.pdbx_seq_one_letter_code
_entity_poly.pdbx_strand_id
1 'polypeptide(L)'
;QSGKPVGVFRTHADAPRVLLANSNLVPHWATWDHFHHLDRLGLMMYGQMTAGSWIYIGSQGIVQGTYETFVEVGRQHYGGDLGGRWILTAGLGGMGGAQPLAATMAGASMLAVECRPSRIEMRLMTGYLDSEAGSLDEALEMVERSCRERKPLSVGVLGNAADVFPELVRRGVKPDVVTDQTSAHDPVNGYLPKSWALAEWETRRETDPKAVEHAARRSMAEHVRAMLDFHRAGVPTLDYGNNIRQMAKDEGVADAFDFPGFVPAYIRPLFCRGIGPFRWAALSGDPEDILRTDAKVKELLPDNRHLHAWLDMAAQRIRFQGLPARICWVGLGDRHRLGLAFNDMVASGELKAPVVIGRDHLDSGSVASPNRETEAMRDGSDAVSDWPLLNALLNCASGATWVSLHHGGGVGMGFSQHSGMVIVADGTPEAARRIERVLWNDPATGVMRHADAGYDTAVECAREHKLDLPFLA
;
A
#
# COMPACT_ATOMS: atom_id res chain seq x y z
N GLN A 1 -7.49 -9.46 -20.10
CA GLN A 1 -6.94 -10.66 -19.44
C GLN A 1 -5.43 -10.50 -19.40
N SER A 2 -4.82 -10.53 -18.23
CA SER A 2 -3.36 -10.34 -18.01
C SER A 2 -2.74 -9.30 -18.96
N GLY A 3 -3.26 -8.07 -18.95
CA GLY A 3 -2.77 -6.96 -19.78
C GLY A 3 -3.15 -6.99 -21.27
N LYS A 4 -3.81 -8.06 -21.75
CA LYS A 4 -4.20 -8.23 -23.14
C LYS A 4 -5.70 -7.93 -23.37
N PRO A 5 -6.06 -7.16 -24.41
CA PRO A 5 -7.46 -6.97 -24.83
C PRO A 5 -7.94 -8.19 -25.63
N VAL A 6 -8.76 -9.05 -25.01
CA VAL A 6 -9.11 -10.38 -25.57
C VAL A 6 -10.52 -10.48 -26.16
N GLY A 7 -11.40 -9.51 -25.89
CA GLY A 7 -12.76 -9.54 -26.41
C GLY A 7 -13.57 -8.31 -26.00
N VAL A 8 -14.59 -7.99 -26.79
CA VAL A 8 -15.55 -6.90 -26.54
C VAL A 8 -16.95 -7.49 -26.69
N PHE A 9 -17.77 -7.32 -25.66
CA PHE A 9 -19.12 -7.89 -25.60
C PHE A 9 -20.12 -6.79 -25.25
N ARG A 10 -21.33 -6.88 -25.83
CA ARG A 10 -22.41 -5.91 -25.55
C ARG A 10 -22.95 -6.12 -24.14
N THR A 11 -22.97 -5.05 -23.35
CA THR A 11 -23.62 -4.97 -22.03
C THR A 11 -24.65 -3.83 -22.02
N HIS A 12 -24.62 -2.93 -21.03
CA HIS A 12 -25.51 -1.78 -20.90
C HIS A 12 -24.74 -0.56 -20.35
N ALA A 13 -25.32 0.63 -20.46
CA ALA A 13 -24.67 1.89 -20.09
C ALA A 13 -24.19 1.94 -18.62
N ASP A 14 -24.92 1.31 -17.70
CA ASP A 14 -24.51 1.27 -16.29
C ASP A 14 -23.50 0.17 -15.93
N ALA A 15 -23.17 -0.75 -16.83
CA ALA A 15 -22.13 -1.75 -16.58
C ALA A 15 -20.73 -1.12 -16.64
N PRO A 16 -19.69 -1.76 -16.08
CA PRO A 16 -18.31 -1.39 -16.37
C PRO A 16 -18.01 -1.38 -17.86
N ARG A 17 -17.15 -0.44 -18.27
CA ARG A 17 -16.58 -0.33 -19.61
C ARG A 17 -15.43 -1.31 -19.82
N VAL A 18 -14.67 -1.60 -18.77
CA VAL A 18 -13.55 -2.53 -18.81
C VAL A 18 -13.63 -3.49 -17.61
N LEU A 19 -13.45 -4.78 -17.90
CA LEU A 19 -13.30 -5.83 -16.89
C LEU A 19 -11.91 -6.44 -17.02
N LEU A 20 -11.15 -6.44 -15.93
CA LEU A 20 -9.76 -6.90 -15.90
C LEU A 20 -9.63 -8.12 -15.00
N ALA A 21 -8.92 -9.13 -15.48
CA ALA A 21 -8.49 -10.28 -14.70
C ALA A 21 -7.01 -10.51 -14.99
N ASN A 22 -6.14 -10.24 -14.02
CA ASN A 22 -4.69 -10.23 -14.21
C ASN A 22 -4.01 -11.19 -13.22
N SER A 23 -3.03 -11.95 -13.69
CA SER A 23 -2.15 -12.81 -12.86
C SER A 23 -2.83 -13.96 -12.12
N ASN A 24 -4.13 -14.21 -12.37
CA ASN A 24 -4.87 -15.31 -11.77
C ASN A 24 -4.35 -16.66 -12.31
N LEU A 25 -4.05 -17.57 -11.39
CA LEU A 25 -3.63 -18.95 -11.66
C LEU A 25 -4.47 -19.88 -10.79
N VAL A 26 -4.77 -21.08 -11.29
CA VAL A 26 -5.41 -22.12 -10.47
C VAL A 26 -4.50 -22.41 -9.27
N PRO A 27 -5.02 -22.56 -8.03
CA PRO A 27 -4.20 -22.48 -6.81
C PRO A 27 -2.96 -23.38 -6.78
N HIS A 28 -3.05 -24.62 -7.26
CA HIS A 28 -1.90 -25.53 -7.30
C HIS A 28 -0.75 -25.01 -8.20
N TRP A 29 -1.06 -24.20 -9.20
CA TRP A 29 -0.11 -23.59 -10.13
C TRP A 29 0.24 -22.14 -9.78
N ALA A 30 -0.27 -21.60 -8.68
CA ALA A 30 -0.09 -20.22 -8.26
C ALA A 30 1.30 -19.96 -7.66
N THR A 31 2.36 -20.25 -8.42
CA THR A 31 3.76 -20.10 -8.03
C THR A 31 4.50 -19.17 -8.99
N TRP A 32 5.60 -18.56 -8.53
CA TRP A 32 6.47 -17.77 -9.41
C TRP A 32 7.06 -18.59 -10.55
N ASP A 33 7.39 -19.85 -10.31
CA ASP A 33 7.92 -20.74 -11.36
C ASP A 33 6.97 -20.91 -12.53
N HIS A 34 5.71 -21.21 -12.23
CA HIS A 34 4.70 -21.36 -13.26
C HIS A 34 4.36 -20.02 -13.91
N PHE A 35 4.30 -18.94 -13.13
CA PHE A 35 4.12 -17.58 -13.65
C PHE A 35 5.22 -17.23 -14.68
N HIS A 36 6.50 -17.41 -14.33
CA HIS A 36 7.62 -17.10 -15.23
C HIS A 36 7.69 -18.02 -16.44
N HIS A 37 7.27 -19.28 -16.31
CA HIS A 37 7.12 -20.16 -17.47
C HIS A 37 6.10 -19.60 -18.46
N LEU A 38 4.93 -19.16 -18.00
CA LEU A 38 3.90 -18.58 -18.85
C LEU A 38 4.30 -17.20 -19.41
N ASP A 39 4.99 -16.38 -18.63
CA ASP A 39 5.50 -15.07 -19.04
C ASP A 39 6.48 -15.20 -20.22
N ARG A 40 7.42 -16.15 -20.17
CA ARG A 40 8.34 -16.46 -21.29
C ARG A 40 7.62 -16.91 -22.57
N LEU A 41 6.41 -17.46 -22.44
CA LEU A 41 5.55 -17.82 -23.58
C LEU A 41 4.69 -16.64 -24.06
N GLY A 42 4.80 -15.46 -23.45
CA GLY A 42 3.97 -14.28 -23.73
C GLY A 42 2.52 -14.44 -23.27
N LEU A 43 2.27 -15.31 -22.29
CA LEU A 43 0.93 -15.66 -21.80
C LEU A 43 0.57 -15.01 -20.46
N MET A 44 1.51 -14.31 -19.82
CA MET A 44 1.30 -13.76 -18.49
C MET A 44 1.78 -12.32 -18.35
N MET A 45 1.19 -11.62 -17.39
CA MET A 45 1.58 -10.28 -16.95
C MET A 45 1.30 -10.19 -15.46
N TYR A 46 2.22 -9.59 -14.70
CA TYR A 46 2.01 -9.33 -13.28
C TYR A 46 1.28 -8.01 -13.10
N GLY A 47 0.02 -8.06 -12.67
CA GLY A 47 -0.83 -6.88 -12.51
C GLY A 47 -0.53 -6.07 -11.26
N GLN A 48 0.25 -6.63 -10.33
CA GLN A 48 0.36 -6.12 -8.96
C GLN A 48 -1.06 -5.79 -8.44
N MET A 49 -1.24 -4.69 -7.73
CA MET A 49 -2.54 -4.14 -7.36
C MET A 49 -2.95 -3.13 -8.44
N THR A 50 -2.40 -1.91 -8.40
CA THR A 50 -2.88 -0.79 -9.23
C THR A 50 -2.21 -0.66 -10.60
N ALA A 51 -1.17 -1.44 -10.87
CA ALA A 51 -0.42 -1.36 -12.13
C ALA A 51 -1.28 -1.88 -13.31
N GLY A 52 -1.75 -3.12 -13.21
CA GLY A 52 -2.58 -3.75 -14.23
C GLY A 52 -4.03 -3.26 -14.26
N SER A 53 -4.46 -2.43 -13.31
CA SER A 53 -5.81 -1.87 -13.17
C SER A 53 -5.86 -0.34 -13.32
N TRP A 54 -4.75 0.28 -13.72
CA TRP A 54 -4.67 1.66 -14.19
C TRP A 54 -5.15 2.72 -13.19
N ILE A 55 -4.77 2.57 -11.92
CA ILE A 55 -5.09 3.53 -10.86
C ILE A 55 -3.89 3.85 -9.94
N TYR A 56 -2.69 3.69 -10.50
CA TYR A 56 -1.44 4.09 -9.85
C TYR A 56 -1.22 5.60 -9.97
N ILE A 57 -0.94 6.28 -8.86
CA ILE A 57 -0.78 7.74 -8.79
C ILE A 57 0.60 8.14 -8.27
N GLY A 58 1.62 7.34 -8.60
CA GLY A 58 2.96 7.51 -8.06
C GLY A 58 3.10 7.06 -6.60
N SER A 59 4.15 7.53 -5.94
CA SER A 59 4.44 7.22 -4.53
C SER A 59 3.32 7.70 -3.58
N GLN A 60 2.52 8.69 -4.03
CA GLN A 60 1.39 9.20 -3.27
C GLN A 60 0.31 8.14 -3.01
N GLY A 61 0.22 7.07 -3.81
CA GLY A 61 -0.81 6.04 -3.62
C GLY A 61 -0.75 5.36 -2.25
N ILE A 62 0.44 5.24 -1.65
CA ILE A 62 0.66 4.53 -0.39
C ILE A 62 1.10 5.43 0.76
N VAL A 63 1.57 6.66 0.48
CA VAL A 63 2.17 7.53 1.50
C VAL A 63 1.26 7.79 2.69
N GLN A 64 -0.06 7.93 2.48
CA GLN A 64 -0.99 8.09 3.62
C GLN A 64 -1.09 6.82 4.45
N GLY A 65 -1.16 5.64 3.83
CA GLY A 65 -1.19 4.38 4.59
C GLY A 65 0.07 4.19 5.43
N THR A 66 1.23 4.59 4.89
CA THR A 66 2.49 4.60 5.63
C THR A 66 2.53 5.64 6.73
N TYR A 67 2.00 6.84 6.47
CA TYR A 67 1.84 7.87 7.49
C TYR A 67 0.93 7.41 8.63
N GLU A 68 -0.26 6.87 8.33
CA GLU A 68 -1.19 6.35 9.34
C GLU A 68 -0.57 5.20 10.14
N THR A 69 0.19 4.32 9.49
CA THR A 69 0.92 3.26 10.20
C THR A 69 1.89 3.86 11.21
N PHE A 70 2.73 4.82 10.80
CA PHE A 70 3.70 5.42 11.71
C PHE A 70 3.05 6.28 12.80
N VAL A 71 1.99 7.02 12.49
CA VAL A 71 1.22 7.75 13.50
C VAL A 71 0.66 6.79 14.55
N GLU A 72 0.13 5.65 14.13
CA GLU A 72 -0.41 4.66 15.07
C GLU A 72 0.70 3.96 15.87
N VAL A 73 1.86 3.67 15.27
CA VAL A 73 3.07 3.25 16.01
C VAL A 73 3.43 4.29 17.08
N GLY A 74 3.41 5.58 16.73
CA GLY A 74 3.63 6.68 17.66
C GLY A 74 2.65 6.65 18.84
N ARG A 75 1.36 6.47 18.57
CA ARG A 75 0.31 6.39 19.60
C ARG A 75 0.49 5.20 20.54
N GLN A 76 0.77 4.02 20.00
CA GLN A 76 0.86 2.79 20.80
C GLN A 76 2.16 2.70 21.61
N HIS A 77 3.29 3.18 21.06
CA HIS A 77 4.62 2.93 21.66
C HIS A 77 5.29 4.19 22.22
N TYR A 78 4.87 5.38 21.79
CA TYR A 78 5.55 6.65 22.09
C TYR A 78 4.62 7.79 22.52
N GLY A 79 3.40 7.46 22.99
CA GLY A 79 2.45 8.46 23.49
C GLY A 79 1.92 9.44 22.44
N GLY A 80 2.03 9.09 21.16
CA GLY A 80 1.56 9.88 20.02
C GLY A 80 2.58 10.88 19.45
N ASP A 81 3.77 10.99 20.02
CA ASP A 81 4.82 11.92 19.58
C ASP A 81 6.08 11.16 19.13
N LEU A 82 6.38 11.21 17.83
CA LEU A 82 7.61 10.65 17.26
C LEU A 82 8.76 11.67 17.19
N GLY A 83 8.58 12.88 17.71
CA GLY A 83 9.62 13.90 17.75
C GLY A 83 10.86 13.41 18.50
N GLY A 84 12.01 13.46 17.81
CA GLY A 84 13.28 12.95 18.36
C GLY A 84 13.47 11.44 18.24
N ARG A 85 12.56 10.73 17.56
CA ARG A 85 12.65 9.31 17.23
C ARG A 85 13.10 9.10 15.80
N TRP A 86 13.60 7.91 15.49
CA TRP A 86 13.88 7.53 14.11
C TRP A 86 13.52 6.09 13.76
N ILE A 87 13.22 5.91 12.47
CA ILE A 87 12.79 4.64 11.87
C ILE A 87 13.91 4.10 10.99
N LEU A 88 14.26 2.83 11.16
CA LEU A 88 15.12 2.08 10.25
C LEU A 88 14.26 1.31 9.25
N THR A 89 14.56 1.45 7.96
CA THR A 89 13.91 0.68 6.90
C THR A 89 14.84 0.42 5.71
N ALA A 90 14.35 -0.35 4.73
CA ALA A 90 14.97 -0.50 3.43
C ALA A 90 13.95 -0.48 2.27
N GLY A 91 14.47 -0.23 1.07
CA GLY A 91 13.72 -0.16 -0.18
C GLY A 91 13.15 1.22 -0.49
N LEU A 92 13.68 1.87 -1.53
CA LEU A 92 13.23 3.17 -2.07
C LEU A 92 12.63 3.02 -3.47
N GLY A 93 11.95 1.88 -3.70
CA GLY A 93 11.16 1.59 -4.89
C GLY A 93 9.96 2.52 -5.07
N GLY A 94 9.03 2.21 -5.99
CA GLY A 94 7.85 3.07 -6.23
C GLY A 94 7.03 3.32 -4.97
N MET A 95 6.73 2.24 -4.25
CA MET A 95 6.02 2.25 -2.96
C MET A 95 6.98 2.53 -1.79
N GLY A 96 8.12 1.80 -1.75
CA GLY A 96 9.25 2.00 -0.83
C GLY A 96 9.65 3.45 -0.59
N GLY A 97 9.68 4.23 -1.66
CA GLY A 97 10.05 5.64 -1.63
C GLY A 97 9.05 6.54 -0.90
N ALA A 98 7.88 6.06 -0.49
CA ALA A 98 6.93 6.82 0.31
C ALA A 98 7.29 6.83 1.81
N GLN A 99 8.07 5.84 2.27
CA GLN A 99 8.44 5.68 3.68
C GLN A 99 9.12 6.92 4.28
N PRO A 100 10.11 7.57 3.61
CA PRO A 100 10.83 8.67 4.23
C PRO A 100 9.98 9.94 4.38
N LEU A 101 9.15 10.24 3.38
CA LEU A 101 8.18 11.32 3.50
C LEU A 101 7.12 11.04 4.57
N ALA A 102 6.57 9.82 4.62
CA ALA A 102 5.58 9.44 5.62
C ALA A 102 6.14 9.55 7.05
N ALA A 103 7.38 9.10 7.28
CA ALA A 103 8.04 9.19 8.58
C ALA A 103 8.22 10.64 9.03
N THR A 104 8.74 11.51 8.14
CA THR A 104 8.96 12.92 8.47
C THR A 104 7.65 13.70 8.65
N MET A 105 6.58 13.34 7.93
CA MET A 105 5.23 13.87 8.18
C MET A 105 4.66 13.41 9.53
N ALA A 106 4.94 12.17 9.95
CA ALA A 106 4.57 11.65 11.27
C ALA A 106 5.45 12.19 12.42
N GLY A 107 6.51 12.95 12.10
CA GLY A 107 7.40 13.58 13.08
C GLY A 107 8.65 12.78 13.43
N ALA A 108 8.92 11.65 12.76
CA ALA A 108 10.12 10.84 12.94
C ALA A 108 11.18 11.14 11.88
N SER A 109 12.45 11.03 12.26
CA SER A 109 13.53 10.86 11.28
C SER A 109 13.53 9.45 10.70
N MET A 110 14.21 9.24 9.58
CA MET A 110 14.31 7.92 8.96
C MET A 110 15.69 7.68 8.37
N LEU A 111 16.20 6.45 8.54
CA LEU A 111 17.30 5.90 7.77
C LEU A 111 16.75 4.82 6.84
N ALA A 112 16.89 5.01 5.53
CA ALA A 112 16.41 4.08 4.52
C ALA A 112 17.57 3.52 3.70
N VAL A 113 17.78 2.20 3.76
CA VAL A 113 18.80 1.50 2.98
C VAL A 113 18.26 1.20 1.57
N GLU A 114 19.00 1.54 0.54
CA GLU A 114 18.66 1.23 -0.85
C GLU A 114 19.89 0.77 -1.62
N CYS A 115 19.75 -0.28 -2.41
CA CYS A 115 20.87 -0.88 -3.14
C CYS A 115 21.15 -0.25 -4.51
N ARG A 116 20.16 0.46 -5.09
CA ARG A 116 20.24 1.06 -6.43
C ARG A 116 20.35 2.59 -6.31
N PRO A 117 21.48 3.20 -6.73
CA PRO A 117 21.68 4.65 -6.66
C PRO A 117 20.57 5.45 -7.36
N SER A 118 20.12 5.00 -8.53
CA SER A 118 19.06 5.65 -9.30
C SER A 118 17.69 5.69 -8.58
N ARG A 119 17.47 4.82 -7.60
CA ARG A 119 16.26 4.86 -6.76
C ARG A 119 16.36 5.96 -5.70
N ILE A 120 17.52 6.13 -5.08
CA ILE A 120 17.80 7.23 -4.14
C ILE A 120 17.64 8.57 -4.86
N GLU A 121 18.33 8.73 -6.00
CA GLU A 121 18.27 9.94 -6.83
C GLU A 121 16.82 10.31 -7.21
N MET A 122 16.02 9.31 -7.60
CA MET A 122 14.60 9.54 -7.91
C MET A 122 13.81 10.07 -6.71
N ARG A 123 14.10 9.65 -5.47
CA ARG A 123 13.39 10.13 -4.27
C ARG A 123 13.83 11.52 -3.85
N LEU A 124 15.11 11.84 -4.02
CA LEU A 124 15.60 13.21 -3.87
C LEU A 124 14.90 14.15 -4.88
N MET A 125 14.89 13.78 -6.17
CA MET A 125 14.25 14.59 -7.22
C MET A 125 12.75 14.82 -6.97
N THR A 126 12.05 13.78 -6.51
CA THR A 126 10.60 13.86 -6.26
C THR A 126 10.24 14.49 -4.91
N GLY A 127 11.23 14.81 -4.07
CA GLY A 127 11.01 15.41 -2.74
C GLY A 127 10.49 14.43 -1.70
N TYR A 128 10.66 13.12 -1.93
CA TYR A 128 10.26 12.05 -1.03
C TYR A 128 11.38 11.59 -0.07
N LEU A 129 12.61 12.06 -0.31
CA LEU A 129 13.79 11.86 0.52
C LEU A 129 14.50 13.21 0.66
N ASP A 130 14.99 13.53 1.86
CA ASP A 130 15.64 14.83 2.12
C ASP A 130 17.13 14.81 1.79
N SER A 131 17.84 13.71 2.07
CA SER A 131 19.29 13.63 1.90
C SER A 131 19.78 12.22 1.63
N GLU A 132 20.95 12.11 1.01
CA GLU A 132 21.73 10.88 0.86
C GLU A 132 23.02 11.03 1.67
N ALA A 133 23.41 9.99 2.41
CA ALA A 133 24.68 9.92 3.12
C ALA A 133 25.70 9.11 2.31
N GLY A 134 26.97 9.53 2.34
CA GLY A 134 28.07 8.84 1.65
C GLY A 134 28.56 7.59 2.39
N SER A 135 28.15 7.39 3.64
CA SER A 135 28.48 6.20 4.44
C SER A 135 27.43 5.92 5.52
N LEU A 136 27.46 4.71 6.10
CA LEU A 136 26.61 4.37 7.24
C LEU A 136 26.93 5.22 8.48
N ASP A 137 28.20 5.55 8.72
CA ASP A 137 28.61 6.38 9.85
C ASP A 137 28.04 7.79 9.73
N GLU A 138 28.18 8.41 8.56
CA GLU A 138 27.58 9.71 8.26
C GLU A 138 26.05 9.67 8.39
N ALA A 139 25.40 8.61 7.89
CA ALA A 139 23.95 8.45 7.99
C ALA A 139 23.47 8.45 9.45
N LEU A 140 24.18 7.72 10.34
CA LEU A 140 23.88 7.68 11.77
C LEU A 140 24.10 9.04 12.42
N GLU A 141 25.20 9.74 12.13
CA GLU A 141 25.45 11.08 12.65
C GLU A 141 24.37 12.09 12.24
N MET A 142 23.89 12.03 11.00
CA MET A 142 22.81 12.87 10.50
C MET A 142 21.50 12.60 11.24
N VAL A 143 21.12 11.32 11.39
CA VAL A 143 19.88 10.93 12.07
C VAL A 143 19.95 11.27 13.56
N GLU A 144 21.03 10.96 14.26
CA GLU A 144 21.20 11.30 15.68
C GLU A 144 21.14 12.81 15.93
N ARG A 145 21.75 13.61 15.05
CA ARG A 145 21.66 15.08 15.10
C ARG A 145 20.22 15.55 14.91
N SER A 146 19.52 15.02 13.91
CA SER A 146 18.12 15.36 13.62
C SER A 146 17.20 15.02 14.81
N CYS A 147 17.42 13.88 15.46
CA CYS A 147 16.70 13.45 16.64
C CYS A 147 16.95 14.39 17.84
N ARG A 148 18.22 14.72 18.10
CA ARG A 148 18.59 15.67 19.18
C ARG A 148 17.99 17.06 18.98
N GLU A 149 17.91 17.52 17.73
CA GLU A 149 17.29 18.80 17.38
C GLU A 149 15.77 18.74 17.27
N ARG A 150 15.17 17.55 17.34
CA ARG A 150 13.74 17.29 17.08
C ARG A 150 13.28 17.86 15.74
N LYS A 151 14.14 17.78 14.73
CA LYS A 151 13.85 18.18 13.34
C LYS A 151 13.85 16.94 12.47
N PRO A 152 12.69 16.39 12.11
CA PRO A 152 12.61 15.16 11.32
C PRO A 152 13.41 15.27 10.02
N LEU A 153 14.26 14.28 9.76
CA LEU A 153 15.10 14.19 8.57
C LEU A 153 15.05 12.77 8.01
N SER A 154 14.84 12.65 6.71
CA SER A 154 14.98 11.38 6.00
C SER A 154 16.31 11.25 5.27
N VAL A 155 17.04 10.18 5.58
CA VAL A 155 18.39 9.91 5.05
C VAL A 155 18.40 8.58 4.32
N GLY A 156 18.75 8.62 3.03
CA GLY A 156 19.03 7.43 2.24
C GLY A 156 20.49 7.04 2.38
N VAL A 157 20.76 5.75 2.48
CA VAL A 157 22.13 5.22 2.42
C VAL A 157 22.22 4.13 1.37
N LEU A 158 23.20 4.27 0.47
CA LEU A 158 23.48 3.27 -0.54
C LEU A 158 24.08 2.03 0.13
N GLY A 159 23.37 0.90 0.04
CA GLY A 159 23.82 -0.35 0.65
C GLY A 159 22.85 -1.51 0.46
N ASN A 160 23.25 -2.70 0.91
CA ASN A 160 22.38 -3.86 0.98
C ASN A 160 21.80 -3.99 2.40
N ALA A 161 20.48 -4.12 2.53
CA ALA A 161 19.83 -4.26 3.84
C ALA A 161 20.30 -5.50 4.60
N ALA A 162 20.60 -6.60 3.91
CA ALA A 162 21.17 -7.83 4.50
C ALA A 162 22.63 -7.67 5.00
N ASP A 163 23.28 -6.55 4.68
CA ASP A 163 24.56 -6.15 5.25
C ASP A 163 24.37 -5.10 6.36
N VAL A 164 23.60 -4.05 6.08
CA VAL A 164 23.44 -2.90 6.97
C VAL A 164 22.67 -3.24 8.25
N PHE A 165 21.57 -4.00 8.18
CA PHE A 165 20.76 -4.30 9.35
C PHE A 165 21.53 -5.15 10.38
N PRO A 166 22.18 -6.28 10.00
CA PRO A 166 23.03 -7.02 10.93
C PRO A 166 24.19 -6.20 11.49
N GLU A 167 24.77 -5.30 10.69
CA GLU A 167 25.84 -4.42 11.15
C GLU A 167 25.37 -3.43 12.22
N LEU A 168 24.17 -2.85 12.06
CA LEU A 168 23.58 -1.98 13.08
C LEU A 168 23.29 -2.72 14.39
N VAL A 169 22.78 -3.95 14.31
CA VAL A 169 22.62 -4.84 15.47
C VAL A 169 23.98 -5.06 16.16
N ARG A 170 25.03 -5.42 15.41
CA ARG A 170 26.38 -5.66 15.94
C ARG A 170 26.97 -4.44 16.64
N ARG A 171 26.67 -3.23 16.15
CA ARG A 171 27.11 -1.96 16.75
C ARG A 171 26.31 -1.57 17.99
N GLY A 172 25.22 -2.27 18.31
CA GLY A 172 24.32 -1.90 19.40
C GLY A 172 23.54 -0.60 19.11
N VAL A 173 23.42 -0.20 17.84
CA VAL A 173 22.58 0.93 17.44
C VAL A 173 21.12 0.55 17.68
N LYS A 174 20.32 1.44 18.27
CA LYS A 174 18.92 1.17 18.60
C LYS A 174 17.99 2.17 17.89
N PRO A 175 17.43 1.82 16.71
CA PRO A 175 16.31 2.56 16.16
C PRO A 175 15.09 2.52 17.09
N ASP A 176 14.18 3.47 16.92
CA ASP A 176 12.91 3.46 17.65
C ASP A 176 11.86 2.60 16.91
N VAL A 177 11.95 2.43 15.59
CA VAL A 177 11.07 1.54 14.83
C VAL A 177 11.87 0.83 13.74
N VAL A 178 11.58 -0.44 13.48
CA VAL A 178 12.19 -1.21 12.39
C VAL A 178 11.12 -1.78 11.47
N THR A 179 11.30 -1.61 10.17
CA THR A 179 10.43 -2.19 9.15
C THR A 179 11.22 -2.48 7.87
N ASP A 180 10.59 -3.06 6.86
CA ASP A 180 11.18 -3.26 5.53
C ASP A 180 10.14 -3.10 4.41
N GLN A 181 10.57 -2.53 3.28
CA GLN A 181 9.77 -2.47 2.06
C GLN A 181 10.60 -2.75 0.80
N THR A 182 11.66 -3.56 0.91
CA THR A 182 12.27 -4.19 -0.26
C THR A 182 11.23 -5.02 -1.04
N SER A 183 11.49 -5.34 -2.30
CA SER A 183 10.57 -6.18 -3.08
C SER A 183 10.78 -7.67 -2.81
N ALA A 184 10.73 -8.08 -1.53
CA ALA A 184 10.95 -9.46 -1.10
C ALA A 184 9.94 -10.48 -1.68
N HIS A 185 8.78 -10.00 -2.12
CA HIS A 185 7.73 -10.81 -2.74
C HIS A 185 8.12 -11.45 -4.08
N ASP A 186 9.18 -10.96 -4.74
CA ASP A 186 9.75 -11.52 -5.96
C ASP A 186 11.27 -11.71 -5.73
N PRO A 187 11.69 -12.90 -5.25
CA PRO A 187 13.09 -13.14 -4.92
C PRO A 187 14.05 -13.03 -6.11
N VAL A 188 13.57 -13.22 -7.34
CA VAL A 188 14.41 -13.14 -8.54
C VAL A 188 14.64 -11.67 -8.89
N ASN A 189 13.56 -10.88 -8.97
CA ASN A 189 13.63 -9.53 -9.55
C ASN A 189 13.71 -8.40 -8.51
N GLY A 190 13.37 -8.68 -7.25
CA GLY A 190 13.06 -7.66 -6.26
C GLY A 190 14.07 -7.49 -5.12
N TYR A 191 14.93 -8.47 -4.85
CA TYR A 191 15.84 -8.44 -3.71
C TYR A 191 17.27 -8.77 -4.13
N LEU A 192 18.20 -7.82 -3.91
CA LEU A 192 19.62 -8.00 -4.23
C LEU A 192 20.26 -8.98 -3.21
N PRO A 193 20.80 -10.13 -3.65
CA PRO A 193 21.52 -11.00 -2.74
C PRO A 193 22.71 -10.31 -2.08
N LYS A 194 22.98 -10.66 -0.82
CA LYS A 194 24.12 -10.18 -0.05
C LYS A 194 25.43 -10.46 -0.79
N SER A 195 26.37 -9.51 -0.70
CA SER A 195 27.68 -9.57 -1.36
C SER A 195 27.68 -9.61 -2.89
N TRP A 196 26.53 -9.45 -3.55
CA TRP A 196 26.47 -9.37 -5.02
C TRP A 196 26.50 -7.92 -5.49
N ALA A 197 27.17 -7.69 -6.62
CA ALA A 197 27.08 -6.42 -7.33
C ALA A 197 25.75 -6.33 -8.11
N LEU A 198 25.24 -5.10 -8.32
CA LEU A 198 24.02 -4.89 -9.12
C LEU A 198 24.13 -5.50 -10.53
N ALA A 199 25.23 -5.28 -11.23
CA ALA A 199 25.44 -5.79 -12.58
C ALA A 199 25.47 -7.33 -12.63
N GLU A 200 26.00 -7.98 -11.59
CA GLU A 200 25.98 -9.42 -11.46
C GLU A 200 24.55 -9.93 -11.25
N TRP A 201 23.81 -9.31 -10.33
CA TRP A 201 22.40 -9.66 -10.10
C TRP A 201 21.57 -9.48 -11.37
N GLU A 202 21.73 -8.36 -12.07
CA GLU A 202 21.03 -8.08 -13.32
C GLU A 202 21.26 -9.16 -14.37
N THR A 203 22.52 -9.56 -14.56
CA THR A 203 22.91 -10.62 -15.50
C THR A 203 22.35 -11.98 -15.09
N ARG A 204 22.49 -12.35 -13.81
CA ARG A 204 22.11 -13.69 -13.33
C ARG A 204 20.60 -13.92 -13.28
N ARG A 205 19.78 -12.87 -13.18
CA ARG A 205 18.32 -12.99 -13.31
C ARG A 205 17.89 -13.59 -14.64
N GLU A 206 18.66 -13.35 -15.70
CA GLU A 206 18.38 -13.88 -17.03
C GLU A 206 19.02 -15.25 -17.24
N THR A 207 20.25 -15.45 -16.76
CA THR A 207 21.03 -16.66 -17.05
C THR A 207 20.79 -17.80 -16.07
N ASP A 208 20.55 -17.51 -14.79
CA ASP A 208 20.31 -18.51 -13.74
C ASP A 208 19.36 -17.96 -12.65
N PRO A 209 18.07 -17.74 -12.98
CA PRO A 209 17.09 -17.19 -12.04
C PRO A 209 16.92 -18.04 -10.78
N LYS A 210 17.16 -19.36 -10.85
CA LYS A 210 17.06 -20.25 -9.69
C LYS A 210 18.18 -20.02 -8.68
N ALA A 211 19.41 -19.82 -9.15
CA ALA A 211 20.49 -19.42 -8.25
C ALA A 211 20.23 -18.05 -7.62
N VAL A 212 19.65 -17.10 -8.37
CA VAL A 212 19.25 -15.78 -7.83
C VAL A 212 18.20 -15.94 -6.73
N GLU A 213 17.12 -16.68 -6.99
CA GLU A 213 16.05 -16.93 -6.02
C GLU A 213 16.62 -17.48 -4.71
N HIS A 214 17.44 -18.53 -4.78
CA HIS A 214 18.04 -19.14 -3.59
C HIS A 214 18.97 -18.17 -2.84
N ALA A 215 19.81 -17.42 -3.56
CA ALA A 215 20.71 -16.44 -2.94
C ALA A 215 19.96 -15.28 -2.28
N ALA A 216 18.90 -14.78 -2.92
CA ALA A 216 18.04 -13.72 -2.40
C ALA A 216 17.31 -14.17 -1.13
N ARG A 217 16.67 -15.35 -1.13
CA ARG A 217 15.96 -15.86 0.06
C ARG A 217 16.89 -16.07 1.25
N ARG A 218 18.09 -16.61 1.06
CA ARG A 218 19.10 -16.70 2.13
C ARG A 218 19.48 -15.33 2.70
N SER A 219 19.57 -14.31 1.84
CA SER A 219 19.86 -12.94 2.27
C SER A 219 18.68 -12.30 3.03
N MET A 220 17.44 -12.59 2.63
CA MET A 220 16.24 -12.20 3.38
C MET A 220 16.20 -12.86 4.76
N ALA A 221 16.61 -14.13 4.87
CA ALA A 221 16.69 -14.81 6.16
C ALA A 221 17.67 -14.13 7.13
N GLU A 222 18.83 -13.68 6.65
CA GLU A 222 19.78 -12.89 7.46
C GLU A 222 19.20 -11.52 7.84
N HIS A 223 18.55 -10.83 6.91
CA HIS A 223 17.89 -9.56 7.17
C HIS A 223 16.80 -9.70 8.25
N VAL A 224 15.93 -10.72 8.14
CA VAL A 224 14.87 -10.98 9.12
C VAL A 224 15.42 -11.37 10.48
N ARG A 225 16.55 -12.11 10.55
CA ARG A 225 17.22 -12.36 11.84
C ARG A 225 17.65 -11.06 12.52
N ALA A 226 18.18 -10.09 11.78
CA ALA A 226 18.50 -8.78 12.34
C ALA A 226 17.25 -8.01 12.80
N MET A 227 16.15 -8.07 12.04
CA MET A 227 14.86 -7.50 12.49
C MET A 227 14.37 -8.17 13.78
N LEU A 228 14.50 -9.50 13.91
CA LEU A 228 14.18 -10.23 15.14
C LEU A 228 15.08 -9.83 16.31
N ASP A 229 16.37 -9.58 16.07
CA ASP A 229 17.28 -9.11 17.11
C ASP A 229 16.88 -7.73 17.64
N PHE A 230 16.45 -6.81 16.76
CA PHE A 230 15.84 -5.53 17.18
C PHE A 230 14.54 -5.74 17.96
N HIS A 231 13.67 -6.63 17.47
CA HIS A 231 12.41 -6.96 18.15
C HIS A 231 12.65 -7.48 19.57
N ARG A 232 13.58 -8.43 19.76
CA ARG A 232 13.98 -8.96 21.06
C ARG A 232 14.64 -7.92 21.96
N ALA A 233 15.29 -6.91 21.37
CA ALA A 233 15.80 -5.74 22.10
C ALA A 233 14.71 -4.72 22.49
N GLY A 234 13.43 -5.04 22.23
CA GLY A 234 12.26 -4.24 22.57
C GLY A 234 12.00 -3.09 21.61
N VAL A 235 12.51 -3.14 20.38
CA VAL A 235 12.20 -2.15 19.34
C VAL A 235 10.90 -2.56 18.62
N PRO A 236 9.87 -1.70 18.55
CA PRO A 236 8.72 -1.90 17.67
C PRO A 236 9.18 -2.28 16.25
N THR A 237 8.91 -3.52 15.87
CA THR A 237 9.32 -4.11 14.60
C THR A 237 8.09 -4.63 13.90
N LEU A 238 7.96 -4.36 12.60
CA LEU A 238 6.78 -4.72 11.82
C LEU A 238 7.15 -5.13 10.39
N ASP A 239 6.34 -6.02 9.82
CA ASP A 239 6.36 -6.32 8.39
C ASP A 239 5.43 -5.37 7.64
N TYR A 240 5.95 -4.77 6.57
CA TYR A 240 5.22 -3.78 5.76
C TYR A 240 4.69 -4.35 4.44
N GLY A 241 4.31 -5.63 4.47
CA GLY A 241 3.48 -6.22 3.45
C GLY A 241 4.18 -6.64 2.16
N ASN A 242 5.45 -7.02 2.27
CA ASN A 242 6.28 -7.50 1.16
C ASN A 242 6.60 -9.01 1.25
N ASN A 243 6.05 -9.71 2.24
CA ASN A 243 6.19 -11.15 2.46
C ASN A 243 7.60 -11.60 2.89
N ILE A 244 8.47 -10.70 3.38
CA ILE A 244 9.85 -11.04 3.76
C ILE A 244 9.91 -12.09 4.88
N ARG A 245 8.97 -12.06 5.84
CA ARG A 245 8.87 -13.05 6.92
C ARG A 245 8.65 -14.47 6.39
N GLN A 246 7.80 -14.63 5.38
CA GLN A 246 7.57 -15.93 4.76
C GLN A 246 8.81 -16.44 4.05
N MET A 247 9.50 -15.57 3.29
CA MET A 247 10.73 -15.95 2.61
C MET A 247 11.80 -16.42 3.60
N ALA A 248 11.94 -15.73 4.74
CA ALA A 248 12.84 -16.14 5.81
C ALA A 248 12.41 -17.44 6.51
N LYS A 249 11.11 -17.62 6.76
CA LYS A 249 10.56 -18.86 7.34
C LYS A 249 10.88 -20.07 6.49
N ASP A 250 10.69 -19.95 5.18
CA ASP A 250 10.98 -21.03 4.23
C ASP A 250 12.48 -21.36 4.13
N GLU A 251 13.36 -20.45 4.54
CA GLU A 251 14.81 -20.65 4.69
C GLU A 251 15.23 -21.02 6.12
N GLY A 252 14.28 -21.44 6.95
CA GLY A 252 14.54 -22.01 8.28
C GLY A 252 14.60 -21.02 9.44
N VAL A 253 14.16 -19.77 9.26
CA VAL A 253 13.94 -18.82 10.38
C VAL A 253 12.58 -19.15 11.03
N ALA A 254 12.57 -20.11 11.95
CA ALA A 254 11.34 -20.67 12.51
C ALA A 254 10.43 -19.63 13.19
N ASP A 255 11.03 -18.59 13.75
CA ASP A 255 10.42 -17.48 14.49
C ASP A 255 10.28 -16.21 13.64
N ALA A 256 10.33 -16.31 12.31
CA ALA A 256 10.21 -15.15 11.41
C ALA A 256 8.92 -14.35 11.56
N PHE A 257 7.88 -14.93 12.16
CA PHE A 257 6.57 -14.30 12.39
C PHE A 257 6.40 -13.75 13.82
N ASP A 258 7.46 -13.73 14.63
CA ASP A 258 7.38 -13.17 16.00
C ASP A 258 7.09 -11.67 16.02
N PHE A 259 7.43 -10.93 14.94
CA PHE A 259 6.96 -9.57 14.73
C PHE A 259 5.75 -9.52 13.77
N PRO A 260 4.75 -8.66 14.04
CA PRO A 260 3.48 -8.67 13.32
C PRO A 260 3.54 -7.94 11.98
N GLY A 261 2.58 -8.23 11.12
CA GLY A 261 2.27 -7.36 9.98
C GLY A 261 1.66 -6.05 10.44
N PHE A 262 1.88 -4.99 9.64
CA PHE A 262 1.38 -3.65 9.98
C PHE A 262 -0.16 -3.56 10.06
N VAL A 263 -0.88 -4.42 9.32
CA VAL A 263 -2.35 -4.39 9.33
C VAL A 263 -2.96 -4.88 10.64
N PRO A 264 -2.68 -6.11 11.11
CA PRO A 264 -3.18 -6.55 12.41
C PRO A 264 -2.71 -5.64 13.56
N ALA A 265 -1.50 -5.08 13.47
CA ALA A 265 -0.94 -4.24 14.52
C ALA A 265 -1.53 -2.81 14.57
N TYR A 266 -1.78 -2.19 13.42
CA TYR A 266 -2.02 -0.74 13.35
C TYR A 266 -3.21 -0.32 12.48
N ILE A 267 -3.47 -1.00 11.35
CA ILE A 267 -4.41 -0.48 10.34
C ILE A 267 -5.81 -1.10 10.43
N ARG A 268 -5.97 -2.32 10.94
CA ARG A 268 -7.26 -3.02 10.96
C ARG A 268 -8.41 -2.23 11.60
N PRO A 269 -8.23 -1.43 12.68
CA PRO A 269 -9.29 -0.60 13.21
C PRO A 269 -9.88 0.39 12.18
N LEU A 270 -9.06 0.90 11.26
CA LEU A 270 -9.52 1.75 10.16
C LEU A 270 -10.38 0.93 9.17
N PHE A 271 -9.94 -0.29 8.82
CA PHE A 271 -10.70 -1.17 7.94
C PHE A 271 -12.05 -1.60 8.52
N CYS A 272 -12.16 -1.75 9.84
CA CYS A 272 -13.44 -2.04 10.48
C CYS A 272 -14.51 -0.96 10.24
N ARG A 273 -14.10 0.26 9.89
CA ARG A 273 -15.00 1.39 9.52
C ARG A 273 -15.04 1.66 8.01
N GLY A 274 -14.50 0.75 7.20
CA GLY A 274 -14.38 0.93 5.75
C GLY A 274 -13.37 2.01 5.32
N ILE A 275 -12.55 2.52 6.25
CA ILE A 275 -11.54 3.55 5.97
C ILE A 275 -10.34 2.88 5.31
N GLY A 276 -9.92 3.38 4.16
CA GLY A 276 -8.81 2.83 3.38
C GLY A 276 -8.35 3.80 2.29
N PRO A 277 -7.45 3.37 1.37
CA PRO A 277 -6.72 4.25 0.45
C PRO A 277 -7.54 4.77 -0.74
N PHE A 278 -8.65 5.43 -0.42
CA PHE A 278 -9.50 6.17 -1.34
C PHE A 278 -8.71 7.31 -1.99
N ARG A 279 -8.84 7.43 -3.32
CA ARG A 279 -8.07 8.38 -4.13
C ARG A 279 -8.86 8.88 -5.32
N TRP A 280 -8.43 10.01 -5.86
CA TRP A 280 -8.93 10.52 -7.13
C TRP A 280 -7.82 11.19 -7.94
N ALA A 281 -8.05 11.33 -9.24
CA ALA A 281 -7.17 12.06 -10.15
C ALA A 281 -7.97 12.96 -11.11
N ALA A 282 -7.44 14.15 -11.36
CA ALA A 282 -8.04 15.14 -12.25
C ALA A 282 -7.65 14.84 -13.71
N LEU A 283 -8.63 14.47 -14.55
CA LEU A 283 -8.36 14.17 -15.97
C LEU A 283 -8.04 15.42 -16.80
N SER A 284 -8.26 16.62 -16.25
CA SER A 284 -7.83 17.89 -16.83
C SER A 284 -6.32 18.03 -16.90
N GLY A 285 -5.58 17.31 -16.04
CA GLY A 285 -4.15 17.52 -15.81
C GLY A 285 -3.83 18.77 -14.98
N ASP A 286 -4.85 19.49 -14.50
CA ASP A 286 -4.67 20.75 -13.79
C ASP A 286 -4.61 20.54 -12.27
N PRO A 287 -3.52 20.98 -11.58
CA PRO A 287 -3.40 20.81 -10.14
C PRO A 287 -4.43 21.58 -9.34
N GLU A 288 -5.00 22.66 -9.90
CA GLU A 288 -6.03 23.46 -9.25
C GLU A 288 -7.31 22.64 -8.99
N ASP A 289 -7.64 21.69 -9.86
CA ASP A 289 -8.78 20.80 -9.63
C ASP A 289 -8.59 19.96 -8.35
N ILE A 290 -7.35 19.53 -8.06
CA ILE A 290 -7.05 18.82 -6.81
C ILE A 290 -7.17 19.76 -5.61
N LEU A 291 -6.65 20.98 -5.69
CA LEU A 291 -6.76 21.95 -4.60
C LEU A 291 -8.22 22.30 -4.27
N ARG A 292 -9.08 22.38 -5.30
CA ARG A 292 -10.54 22.56 -5.12
C ARG A 292 -11.18 21.35 -4.46
N THR A 293 -10.82 20.13 -4.86
CA THR A 293 -11.30 18.92 -4.18
C THR A 293 -10.80 18.84 -2.73
N ASP A 294 -9.57 19.24 -2.43
CA ASP A 294 -9.04 19.29 -1.06
C ASP A 294 -9.87 20.24 -0.20
N ALA A 295 -10.20 21.43 -0.72
CA ALA A 295 -11.08 22.39 -0.04
C ALA A 295 -12.50 21.82 0.17
N LYS A 296 -13.07 21.17 -0.85
CA LYS A 296 -14.40 20.53 -0.75
C LYS A 296 -14.44 19.41 0.28
N VAL A 297 -13.38 18.61 0.40
CA VAL A 297 -13.28 17.57 1.42
C VAL A 297 -13.32 18.20 2.82
N LYS A 298 -12.58 19.30 3.04
CA LYS A 298 -12.60 20.02 4.33
C LYS A 298 -13.97 20.61 4.65
N GLU A 299 -14.68 21.13 3.66
CA GLU A 299 -16.05 21.65 3.81
C GLU A 299 -17.04 20.55 4.23
N LEU A 300 -16.95 19.36 3.63
CA LEU A 300 -17.87 18.25 3.90
C LEU A 300 -17.57 17.49 5.20
N LEU A 301 -16.33 17.57 5.68
CA LEU A 301 -15.82 16.92 6.88
C LEU A 301 -15.16 17.95 7.82
N PRO A 302 -15.90 18.97 8.30
CA PRO A 302 -15.32 20.14 8.98
C PRO A 302 -14.66 19.80 10.33
N ASP A 303 -15.13 18.75 11.01
CA ASP A 303 -14.66 18.38 12.34
C ASP A 303 -13.46 17.40 12.32
N ASN A 304 -13.09 16.87 11.15
CA ASN A 304 -12.01 15.90 11.03
C ASN A 304 -10.62 16.57 10.96
N ARG A 305 -10.14 17.02 12.12
CA ARG A 305 -8.85 17.73 12.24
C ARG A 305 -7.65 16.94 11.72
N HIS A 306 -7.62 15.63 11.94
CA HIS A 306 -6.54 14.76 11.46
C HIS A 306 -6.51 14.71 9.92
N LEU A 307 -7.68 14.57 9.29
CA LEU A 307 -7.81 14.61 7.84
C LEU A 307 -7.43 15.98 7.26
N HIS A 308 -7.79 17.08 7.94
CA HIS A 308 -7.40 18.42 7.49
C HIS A 308 -5.87 18.60 7.54
N ALA A 309 -5.24 18.17 8.63
CA ALA A 309 -3.78 18.16 8.77
C ALA A 309 -3.11 17.31 7.68
N TRP A 310 -3.69 16.13 7.37
CA TRP A 310 -3.26 15.30 6.24
C TRP A 310 -3.28 16.09 4.93
N LEU A 311 -4.41 16.73 4.59
CA LEU A 311 -4.54 17.51 3.35
C LEU A 311 -3.58 18.70 3.30
N ASP A 312 -3.38 19.40 4.42
CA ASP A 312 -2.43 20.52 4.50
C ASP A 312 -0.99 20.06 4.26
N MET A 313 -0.58 18.97 4.89
CA MET A 313 0.76 18.42 4.64
C MET A 313 0.88 17.86 3.22
N ALA A 314 -0.17 17.22 2.69
CA ALA A 314 -0.17 16.70 1.33
C ALA A 314 -0.03 17.81 0.28
N ALA A 315 -0.70 18.96 0.48
CA ALA A 315 -0.57 20.12 -0.39
C ALA A 315 0.83 20.76 -0.32
N GLN A 316 1.47 20.76 0.85
CA GLN A 316 2.78 21.39 1.05
C GLN A 316 3.96 20.49 0.66
N ARG A 317 3.84 19.18 0.86
CA ARG A 317 4.97 18.25 0.85
C ARG A 317 4.93 17.27 -0.33
N ILE A 318 3.75 16.98 -0.90
CA ILE A 318 3.63 16.01 -1.99
C ILE A 318 3.66 16.72 -3.34
N ARG A 319 4.65 16.37 -4.16
CA ARG A 319 4.71 16.78 -5.57
C ARG A 319 3.88 15.82 -6.42
N PHE A 320 3.04 16.35 -7.29
CA PHE A 320 2.26 15.53 -8.22
C PHE A 320 3.16 14.79 -9.23
N GLN A 321 2.70 13.62 -9.69
CA GLN A 321 3.40 12.76 -10.65
C GLN A 321 2.43 12.33 -11.75
N GLY A 322 2.58 12.86 -12.96
CA GLY A 322 1.60 12.65 -14.04
C GLY A 322 0.35 13.52 -13.83
N LEU A 323 -0.85 12.94 -13.98
CA LEU A 323 -2.08 13.64 -13.65
C LEU A 323 -2.08 14.01 -12.15
N PRO A 324 -2.43 15.25 -11.79
CA PRO A 324 -2.64 15.62 -10.40
C PRO A 324 -3.67 14.69 -9.75
N ALA A 325 -3.30 14.15 -8.60
CA ALA A 325 -4.07 13.14 -7.89
C ALA A 325 -3.92 13.34 -6.39
N ARG A 326 -4.89 12.84 -5.62
CA ARG A 326 -4.89 12.90 -4.17
C ARG A 326 -5.24 11.56 -3.58
N ILE A 327 -4.49 11.16 -2.55
CA ILE A 327 -4.86 10.10 -1.62
C ILE A 327 -5.53 10.76 -0.40
N CYS A 328 -6.65 10.22 0.06
CA CYS A 328 -7.34 10.68 1.25
C CYS A 328 -8.16 9.54 1.86
N TRP A 329 -7.69 8.98 2.97
CA TRP A 329 -8.34 7.85 3.62
C TRP A 329 -9.66 8.27 4.26
N VAL A 330 -10.76 7.76 3.69
CA VAL A 330 -12.13 7.99 4.17
C VAL A 330 -12.94 6.70 4.13
N GLY A 331 -13.95 6.62 4.99
CA GLY A 331 -14.68 5.39 5.31
C GLY A 331 -16.04 5.25 4.63
N LEU A 332 -16.77 4.22 5.07
CA LEU A 332 -18.20 4.09 4.80
C LEU A 332 -18.93 5.35 5.28
N GLY A 333 -19.92 5.79 4.51
CA GLY A 333 -20.65 7.04 4.78
C GLY A 333 -20.03 8.29 4.14
N ASP A 334 -18.70 8.36 3.98
CA ASP A 334 -18.07 9.57 3.43
C ASP A 334 -17.62 9.44 1.98
N ARG A 335 -17.19 8.26 1.52
CA ARG A 335 -16.76 8.06 0.13
C ARG A 335 -17.82 8.47 -0.89
N HIS A 336 -19.08 8.06 -0.68
CA HIS A 336 -20.17 8.43 -1.61
C HIS A 336 -20.50 9.93 -1.55
N ARG A 337 -20.49 10.56 -0.37
CA ARG A 337 -20.70 12.01 -0.22
C ARG A 337 -19.66 12.82 -0.98
N LEU A 338 -18.39 12.43 -0.85
CA LEU A 338 -17.29 13.05 -1.59
C LEU A 338 -17.43 12.84 -3.10
N GLY A 339 -17.70 11.61 -3.54
CA GLY A 339 -17.85 11.32 -4.96
C GLY A 339 -19.01 12.06 -5.62
N LEU A 340 -20.15 12.18 -4.93
CA LEU A 340 -21.29 12.97 -5.39
C LEU A 340 -20.93 14.46 -5.48
N ALA A 341 -20.29 15.01 -4.46
CA ALA A 341 -19.85 16.41 -4.48
C ALA A 341 -18.86 16.68 -5.61
N PHE A 342 -17.90 15.79 -5.87
CA PHE A 342 -16.98 15.93 -6.99
C PHE A 342 -17.72 15.89 -8.33
N ASN A 343 -18.72 15.02 -8.47
CA ASN A 343 -19.56 14.98 -9.66
C ASN A 343 -20.32 16.30 -9.87
N ASP A 344 -20.87 16.89 -8.81
CA ASP A 344 -21.55 18.18 -8.87
C ASP A 344 -20.58 19.33 -9.21
N MET A 345 -19.34 19.28 -8.72
CA MET A 345 -18.30 20.25 -9.09
C MET A 345 -17.91 20.13 -10.57
N VAL A 346 -17.90 18.92 -11.15
CA VAL A 346 -17.73 18.73 -12.61
C VAL A 346 -18.93 19.29 -13.36
N ALA A 347 -20.17 19.00 -12.91
CA ALA A 347 -21.40 19.45 -13.56
C ALA A 347 -21.53 20.98 -13.60
N SER A 348 -21.09 21.65 -12.53
CA SER A 348 -21.11 23.12 -12.41
C SER A 348 -19.94 23.83 -13.11
N GLY A 349 -18.91 23.08 -13.54
CA GLY A 349 -17.68 23.63 -14.10
C GLY A 349 -16.70 24.19 -13.07
N GLU A 350 -16.93 23.94 -11.77
CA GLU A 350 -15.94 24.20 -10.72
C GLU A 350 -14.69 23.32 -10.90
N LEU A 351 -14.84 22.08 -11.38
CA LEU A 351 -13.72 21.27 -11.90
C LEU A 351 -13.68 21.35 -13.42
N LYS A 352 -12.47 21.45 -13.97
CA LYS A 352 -12.27 21.72 -15.41
C LYS A 352 -12.58 20.53 -16.32
N ALA A 353 -12.56 19.32 -15.77
CA ALA A 353 -12.84 18.08 -16.49
C ALA A 353 -13.34 17.00 -15.50
N PRO A 354 -13.86 15.87 -16.00
CA PRO A 354 -14.18 14.72 -15.16
C PRO A 354 -13.02 14.27 -14.26
N VAL A 355 -13.35 13.71 -13.11
CA VAL A 355 -12.37 13.10 -12.19
C VAL A 355 -12.57 11.59 -12.12
N VAL A 356 -11.47 10.85 -12.03
CA VAL A 356 -11.51 9.41 -11.74
C VAL A 356 -11.39 9.20 -10.25
N ILE A 357 -12.24 8.35 -9.69
CA ILE A 357 -12.26 8.01 -8.27
C ILE A 357 -12.02 6.52 -8.13
N GLY A 358 -11.03 6.13 -7.32
CA GLY A 358 -10.70 4.72 -7.10
C GLY A 358 -9.94 4.53 -5.80
N ARG A 359 -9.17 3.45 -5.73
CA ARG A 359 -8.39 3.08 -4.56
C ARG A 359 -7.28 2.09 -4.92
N ASP A 360 -6.42 1.79 -3.95
CA ASP A 360 -5.63 0.56 -4.00
C ASP A 360 -6.53 -0.70 -3.95
N HIS A 361 -5.98 -1.85 -4.29
CA HIS A 361 -6.64 -3.14 -4.02
C HIS A 361 -6.47 -3.55 -2.55
N LEU A 362 -5.51 -2.96 -1.84
CA LEU A 362 -5.47 -2.93 -0.38
C LEU A 362 -6.61 -2.03 0.10
N ASP A 363 -7.71 -2.63 0.56
CA ASP A 363 -8.80 -1.94 1.24
C ASP A 363 -9.60 -2.95 2.07
N SER A 364 -10.41 -2.44 2.98
CA SER A 364 -11.17 -3.20 3.98
C SER A 364 -11.92 -4.44 3.44
N GLY A 365 -12.53 -4.36 2.26
CA GLY A 365 -13.35 -5.44 1.67
C GLY A 365 -12.77 -6.12 0.45
N SER A 366 -11.60 -5.70 -0.02
CA SER A 366 -11.15 -6.01 -1.38
C SER A 366 -9.94 -6.92 -1.48
N VAL A 367 -9.50 -7.53 -0.37
CA VAL A 367 -8.30 -8.38 -0.37
C VAL A 367 -8.40 -9.49 0.66
N ALA A 368 -7.91 -10.67 0.26
CA ALA A 368 -7.52 -11.77 1.13
C ALA A 368 -6.01 -12.00 0.98
N SER A 369 -5.27 -11.88 2.07
CA SER A 369 -3.81 -11.89 2.12
C SER A 369 -3.33 -12.24 3.54
N PRO A 370 -3.15 -13.54 3.85
CA PRO A 370 -2.86 -14.02 5.21
C PRO A 370 -1.54 -13.53 5.81
N ASN A 371 -0.62 -13.02 4.99
CA ASN A 371 0.66 -12.48 5.44
C ASN A 371 0.67 -10.94 5.44
N ARG A 372 -0.50 -10.30 5.26
CA ARG A 372 -0.63 -8.84 5.23
C ARG A 372 -2.01 -8.38 5.72
N GLU A 373 -2.96 -8.08 4.83
CA GLU A 373 -4.21 -7.40 5.22
C GLU A 373 -5.13 -8.25 6.11
N THR A 374 -5.14 -9.56 5.88
CA THR A 374 -5.99 -10.52 6.58
C THR A 374 -5.19 -11.41 7.52
N GLU A 375 -3.98 -11.02 7.88
CA GLU A 375 -3.14 -11.74 8.85
C GLU A 375 -3.78 -11.73 10.24
N ALA A 376 -3.94 -12.89 10.86
CA ALA A 376 -4.52 -13.04 12.19
C ALA A 376 -5.91 -12.38 12.29
N MET A 377 -6.84 -12.77 11.43
CA MET A 377 -8.25 -12.42 11.63
C MET A 377 -8.74 -13.03 12.95
N ARG A 378 -9.62 -12.31 13.67
CA ARG A 378 -10.10 -12.69 15.01
C ARG A 378 -10.72 -14.10 15.05
N ASP A 379 -11.36 -14.50 13.95
CA ASP A 379 -12.03 -15.78 13.74
C ASP A 379 -11.18 -16.81 12.98
N GLY A 380 -9.94 -16.47 12.59
CA GLY A 380 -9.06 -17.31 11.80
C GLY A 380 -9.41 -17.39 10.29
N SER A 381 -10.26 -16.51 9.78
CA SER A 381 -10.68 -16.46 8.37
C SER A 381 -9.64 -15.89 7.39
N ASP A 382 -8.36 -15.86 7.78
CA ASP A 382 -7.26 -15.20 7.08
C ASP A 382 -7.22 -15.51 5.57
N ALA A 383 -7.41 -16.78 5.21
CA ALA A 383 -7.28 -17.29 3.85
C ALA A 383 -8.59 -17.32 3.03
N VAL A 384 -9.72 -16.87 3.60
CA VAL A 384 -11.00 -16.86 2.89
C VAL A 384 -10.99 -15.79 1.81
N SER A 385 -10.93 -16.21 0.54
CA SER A 385 -10.84 -15.33 -0.63
C SER A 385 -12.16 -15.09 -1.36
N ASP A 386 -13.28 -15.49 -0.77
CA ASP A 386 -14.61 -15.18 -1.30
C ASP A 386 -14.88 -13.66 -1.32
N TRP A 387 -14.43 -12.95 -0.29
CA TRP A 387 -14.66 -11.51 -0.09
C TRP A 387 -14.18 -10.62 -1.25
N PRO A 388 -12.92 -10.70 -1.72
CA PRO A 388 -12.48 -9.89 -2.87
C PRO A 388 -13.22 -10.25 -4.17
N LEU A 389 -13.64 -11.51 -4.35
CA LEU A 389 -14.45 -11.92 -5.50
C LEU A 389 -15.84 -11.27 -5.43
N LEU A 390 -16.50 -11.34 -4.27
CA LEU A 390 -17.79 -10.68 -4.02
C LEU A 390 -17.69 -9.16 -4.17
N ASN A 391 -16.62 -8.53 -3.69
CA ASN A 391 -16.38 -7.10 -3.87
C ASN A 391 -16.30 -6.72 -5.36
N ALA A 392 -15.57 -7.48 -6.18
CA ALA A 392 -15.52 -7.22 -7.63
C ALA A 392 -16.88 -7.43 -8.30
N LEU A 393 -17.58 -8.52 -7.99
CA LEU A 393 -18.90 -8.80 -8.55
C LEU A 393 -19.90 -7.70 -8.17
N LEU A 394 -19.89 -7.25 -6.92
CA LEU A 394 -20.79 -6.20 -6.44
C LEU A 394 -20.44 -4.84 -7.06
N ASN A 395 -19.16 -4.49 -7.21
CA ASN A 395 -18.76 -3.26 -7.90
C ASN A 395 -19.17 -3.27 -9.38
N CYS A 396 -19.11 -4.44 -10.03
CA CYS A 396 -19.61 -4.63 -11.39
C CYS A 396 -21.13 -4.41 -11.45
N ALA A 397 -21.89 -5.02 -10.54
CA ALA A 397 -23.33 -4.85 -10.45
C ALA A 397 -23.77 -3.42 -10.06
N SER A 398 -22.95 -2.72 -9.27
CA SER A 398 -23.25 -1.38 -8.77
C SER A 398 -23.03 -0.29 -9.83
N GLY A 399 -22.13 -0.55 -10.79
CA GLY A 399 -21.86 0.31 -11.93
C GLY A 399 -20.54 1.08 -11.88
N ALA A 400 -19.48 0.48 -11.33
CA ALA A 400 -18.12 1.04 -11.46
C ALA A 400 -17.74 1.18 -12.95
N THR A 401 -16.88 2.13 -13.31
CA THR A 401 -16.45 2.33 -14.71
C THR A 401 -15.51 1.22 -15.16
N TRP A 402 -14.61 0.77 -14.29
CA TRP A 402 -13.90 -0.50 -14.49
C TRP A 402 -13.69 -1.25 -13.18
N VAL A 403 -13.63 -2.58 -13.30
CA VAL A 403 -13.45 -3.50 -12.19
C VAL A 403 -12.33 -4.47 -12.54
N SER A 404 -11.53 -4.82 -11.55
CA SER A 404 -10.40 -5.72 -11.72
C SER A 404 -10.34 -6.79 -10.63
N LEU A 405 -9.95 -8.00 -11.01
CA LEU A 405 -9.61 -9.12 -10.12
C LEU A 405 -8.19 -9.59 -10.39
N HIS A 406 -7.33 -9.44 -9.40
CA HIS A 406 -5.91 -9.72 -9.50
C HIS A 406 -5.50 -10.74 -8.44
N HIS A 407 -4.36 -11.38 -8.69
CA HIS A 407 -3.76 -12.37 -7.81
C HIS A 407 -2.28 -12.04 -7.56
N GLY A 408 -1.87 -12.21 -6.30
CA GLY A 408 -0.49 -12.12 -5.81
C GLY A 408 0.05 -10.71 -5.57
N GLY A 409 -0.74 -9.65 -5.71
CA GLY A 409 -0.26 -8.27 -5.59
C GLY A 409 0.35 -7.95 -4.22
N GLY A 410 1.62 -7.58 -4.28
CA GLY A 410 2.43 -7.09 -3.17
C GLY A 410 3.05 -8.17 -2.27
N VAL A 411 2.38 -9.32 -2.07
CA VAL A 411 2.95 -10.47 -1.32
C VAL A 411 3.46 -11.61 -2.22
N GLY A 412 3.23 -11.52 -3.53
CA GLY A 412 3.71 -12.49 -4.53
C GLY A 412 2.71 -13.60 -4.86
N MET A 413 3.04 -14.40 -5.88
CA MET A 413 2.16 -15.49 -6.37
C MET A 413 1.80 -16.47 -5.25
N GLY A 414 0.51 -16.79 -5.13
CA GLY A 414 -0.02 -17.76 -4.17
C GLY A 414 -0.44 -17.17 -2.84
N PHE A 415 -0.09 -15.91 -2.56
CA PHE A 415 -0.27 -15.31 -1.23
C PHE A 415 -1.40 -14.29 -1.10
N SER A 416 -2.03 -13.86 -2.22
CA SER A 416 -3.17 -12.96 -2.13
C SER A 416 -4.12 -13.02 -3.33
N GLN A 417 -5.40 -12.73 -3.07
CA GLN A 417 -6.41 -12.45 -4.09
C GLN A 417 -7.11 -11.14 -3.74
N HIS A 418 -7.32 -10.27 -4.72
CA HIS A 418 -7.82 -8.94 -4.44
C HIS A 418 -8.47 -8.25 -5.63
N SER A 419 -9.39 -7.33 -5.35
CA SER A 419 -10.16 -6.57 -6.31
C SER A 419 -9.84 -5.08 -6.31
N GLY A 420 -9.91 -4.48 -7.49
CA GLY A 420 -9.86 -3.03 -7.67
C GLY A 420 -11.11 -2.53 -8.35
N MET A 421 -11.50 -1.31 -8.03
CA MET A 421 -12.62 -0.61 -8.66
C MET A 421 -12.21 0.83 -8.95
N VAL A 422 -12.75 1.38 -10.03
CA VAL A 422 -12.67 2.82 -10.34
C VAL A 422 -13.97 3.26 -10.98
N ILE A 423 -14.40 4.46 -10.64
CA ILE A 423 -15.59 5.12 -11.17
C ILE A 423 -15.27 6.54 -11.62
N VAL A 424 -15.84 6.95 -12.75
CA VAL A 424 -15.70 8.30 -13.31
C VAL A 424 -16.85 9.18 -12.82
N ALA A 425 -16.51 10.34 -12.26
CA ALA A 425 -17.44 11.44 -12.02
C ALA A 425 -17.36 12.40 -13.20
N ASP A 426 -18.33 12.32 -14.11
CA ASP A 426 -18.39 13.09 -15.37
C ASP A 426 -19.42 14.22 -15.34
N GLY A 427 -20.03 14.49 -14.19
CA GLY A 427 -21.03 15.54 -14.00
C GLY A 427 -22.45 15.12 -14.42
N THR A 428 -22.65 13.88 -14.90
CA THR A 428 -23.98 13.44 -15.32
C THR A 428 -24.84 12.92 -14.15
N PRO A 429 -26.17 13.04 -14.22
CA PRO A 429 -27.08 12.37 -13.29
C PRO A 429 -26.93 10.84 -13.30
N GLU A 430 -26.56 10.27 -14.44
CA GLU A 430 -26.29 8.84 -14.58
C GLU A 430 -25.07 8.43 -13.75
N ALA A 431 -23.99 9.21 -13.78
CA ALA A 431 -22.81 8.98 -12.95
C ALA A 431 -23.13 9.14 -11.47
N ALA A 432 -23.91 10.15 -11.07
CA ALA A 432 -24.33 10.33 -9.68
C ALA A 432 -25.01 9.07 -9.11
N ARG A 433 -25.95 8.47 -9.85
CA ARG A 433 -26.62 7.22 -9.44
C ARG A 433 -25.65 6.04 -9.29
N ARG A 434 -24.65 5.94 -10.17
CA ARG A 434 -23.62 4.88 -10.08
C ARG A 434 -22.69 5.14 -8.89
N ILE A 435 -22.22 6.37 -8.72
CA ILE A 435 -21.32 6.81 -7.63
C ILE A 435 -21.95 6.52 -6.28
N GLU A 436 -23.21 6.89 -6.09
CA GLU A 436 -23.95 6.65 -4.85
C GLU A 436 -23.91 5.17 -4.45
N ARG A 437 -24.27 4.26 -5.36
CA ARG A 437 -24.28 2.82 -5.09
C ARG A 437 -22.86 2.28 -4.90
N VAL A 438 -21.96 2.61 -5.81
CA VAL A 438 -20.62 2.03 -5.88
C VAL A 438 -19.78 2.45 -4.68
N LEU A 439 -19.76 3.73 -4.34
CA LEU A 439 -18.96 4.26 -3.22
C LEU A 439 -19.63 4.06 -1.85
N TRP A 440 -20.87 3.55 -1.83
CA TRP A 440 -21.48 2.95 -0.64
C TRP A 440 -21.11 1.48 -0.50
N ASN A 441 -21.37 0.69 -1.53
CA ASN A 441 -21.21 -0.76 -1.52
C ASN A 441 -19.76 -1.18 -1.35
N ASP A 442 -18.81 -0.52 -2.02
CA ASP A 442 -17.40 -0.88 -1.96
C ASP A 442 -16.83 -0.88 -0.53
N PRO A 443 -16.85 0.24 0.24
CA PRO A 443 -16.43 0.21 1.65
C PRO A 443 -17.38 -0.60 2.55
N ALA A 444 -18.67 -0.71 2.22
CA ALA A 444 -19.62 -1.51 3.00
C ALA A 444 -19.27 -3.01 2.98
N THR A 445 -18.72 -3.54 1.87
CA THR A 445 -18.22 -4.93 1.84
C THR A 445 -17.08 -5.16 2.84
N GLY A 446 -16.28 -4.14 3.13
CA GLY A 446 -15.23 -4.21 4.13
C GLY A 446 -15.75 -4.22 5.56
N VAL A 447 -16.74 -3.38 5.84
CA VAL A 447 -17.46 -3.39 7.13
C VAL A 447 -18.17 -4.73 7.31
N MET A 448 -18.86 -5.24 6.29
CA MET A 448 -19.48 -6.57 6.27
C MET A 448 -18.47 -7.67 6.62
N ARG A 449 -17.35 -7.73 5.91
CA ARG A 449 -16.30 -8.74 6.11
C ARG A 449 -15.75 -8.74 7.54
N HIS A 450 -15.48 -7.56 8.09
CA HIS A 450 -14.93 -7.46 9.45
C HIS A 450 -16.00 -7.69 10.53
N ALA A 451 -17.25 -7.32 10.27
CA ALA A 451 -18.34 -7.65 11.17
C ALA A 451 -18.60 -9.16 11.22
N ASP A 452 -18.52 -9.84 10.07
CA ASP A 452 -18.60 -11.31 9.95
C ASP A 452 -17.49 -11.99 10.76
N ALA A 453 -16.26 -11.49 10.67
CA ALA A 453 -15.13 -11.95 11.47
C ALA A 453 -15.20 -11.56 12.98
N GLY A 454 -16.31 -10.95 13.42
CA GLY A 454 -16.56 -10.67 14.83
C GLY A 454 -15.84 -9.45 15.41
N TYR A 455 -15.45 -8.47 14.59
CA TYR A 455 -14.91 -7.20 15.10
C TYR A 455 -16.03 -6.26 15.56
N ASP A 456 -16.06 -5.93 16.86
CA ASP A 456 -17.13 -5.13 17.47
C ASP A 456 -17.27 -3.75 16.81
N THR A 457 -16.15 -3.09 16.51
CA THR A 457 -16.14 -1.80 15.78
C THR A 457 -16.78 -1.89 14.40
N ALA A 458 -16.67 -3.02 13.71
CA ALA A 458 -17.30 -3.23 12.41
C ALA A 458 -18.81 -3.50 12.55
N VAL A 459 -19.21 -4.25 13.59
CA VAL A 459 -20.63 -4.45 13.94
C VAL A 459 -21.30 -3.12 14.30
N GLU A 460 -20.62 -2.27 15.08
CA GLU A 460 -21.07 -0.93 15.43
C GLU A 460 -21.21 -0.05 14.18
N CYS A 461 -20.20 -0.03 13.31
CA CYS A 461 -20.23 0.71 12.05
C CYS A 461 -21.37 0.23 11.13
N ALA A 462 -21.61 -1.08 11.05
CA ALA A 462 -22.71 -1.64 10.29
C ALA A 462 -24.08 -1.17 10.82
N ARG A 463 -24.25 -1.12 12.15
CA ARG A 463 -25.47 -0.60 12.80
C ARG A 463 -25.65 0.91 12.60
N GLU A 464 -24.57 1.69 12.74
CA GLU A 464 -24.54 3.14 12.51
C GLU A 464 -25.04 3.48 11.10
N HIS A 465 -24.54 2.76 10.10
CA HIS A 465 -24.89 2.96 8.70
C HIS A 465 -26.07 2.12 8.21
N LYS A 466 -26.72 1.37 9.11
CA LYS A 466 -27.89 0.53 8.82
C LYS A 466 -27.67 -0.43 7.64
N LEU A 467 -26.50 -1.07 7.62
CA LEU A 467 -26.20 -2.11 6.64
C LEU A 467 -27.14 -3.30 6.84
N ASP A 468 -27.71 -3.81 5.75
CA ASP A 468 -28.50 -5.04 5.75
C ASP A 468 -27.54 -6.25 5.74
N LEU A 469 -27.18 -6.70 6.95
CA LEU A 469 -26.31 -7.86 7.17
C LEU A 469 -27.16 -8.99 7.79
N PRO A 470 -27.65 -9.97 7.00
CA PRO A 470 -28.63 -10.96 7.46
C PRO A 470 -28.20 -11.80 8.68
N PHE A 471 -26.90 -11.95 8.89
CA PHE A 471 -26.34 -12.71 10.02
C PHE A 471 -26.23 -11.90 11.33
N LEU A 472 -26.35 -10.56 11.27
CA LEU A 472 -26.33 -9.67 12.44
C LEU A 472 -27.72 -9.25 12.93
N ALA A 473 -28.78 -9.76 12.29
CA ALA A 473 -30.17 -9.41 12.57
C ALA A 473 -30.58 -9.65 14.02
#